data_AF-A5Y3A5-F1
#
_entry.id   AF-A5Y3A5-F1
#
_cell.length_a   1.000
_cell.length_b   1.000
_cell.length_c   1.000
_cell.angle_alpha   90.00
_cell.angle_beta   90.00
_cell.angle_gamma   90.00
#
_symmetry.space_group_name_H-M   'P 1'
#
loop_
_entity.id
_entity.type
_entity.pdbx_description
1 polymer ?
#
loop_
_entity_poly.entity_id
_entity_poly.type
_entity_poly.pdbx_seq_one_letter_code
_entity_poly.pdbx_strand_id
1 'polypeptide(L)'
;FMTSDHQYISRKHEEDKMIVFEKGDLVFVFNFHCNNSYFDYRIGCRKPGMYKVVLDSDAGLFGGFGRIHHAAEHFTTDCSHDNRPHSFSVYTPSR
;
A
#
# COMPACT_ATOMS: atom_id res chain seq x y z
N PHE A 1 -5.72 16.50 -8.35
CA PHE A 1 -5.76 15.59 -7.19
C PHE A 1 -7.17 15.31 -6.66
N MET A 2 -8.07 16.29 -6.56
CA MET A 2 -9.45 16.06 -6.05
C MET A 2 -10.45 15.48 -7.09
N THR A 3 -10.11 15.47 -8.39
CA THR A 3 -11.00 15.06 -9.50
C THR A 3 -10.48 13.87 -10.32
N SER A 4 -9.67 12.98 -9.74
CA SER A 4 -9.27 11.78 -10.48
C SER A 4 -10.46 10.83 -10.63
N ASP A 5 -10.84 10.56 -11.88
CA ASP A 5 -11.92 9.63 -12.25
C ASP A 5 -11.62 8.19 -11.83
N HIS A 6 -10.34 7.82 -11.73
CA HIS A 6 -9.94 6.49 -11.31
C HIS A 6 -9.93 6.37 -9.79
N GLN A 7 -10.91 5.66 -9.25
CA GLN A 7 -10.97 5.20 -7.87
C GLN A 7 -11.34 3.73 -7.86
N TYR A 8 -10.60 2.92 -7.11
CA TYR A 8 -10.90 1.50 -7.00
C TYR A 8 -10.38 0.94 -5.69
N ILE A 9 -11.24 0.22 -4.99
CA ILE A 9 -10.87 -0.44 -3.74
C ILE A 9 -10.38 -1.85 -4.11
N SER A 10 -9.07 -2.07 -4.01
CA SER A 10 -8.46 -3.38 -4.29
C SER A 10 -8.79 -4.37 -3.18
N ARG A 11 -8.63 -3.96 -1.92
CA ARG A 11 -8.85 -4.83 -0.76
C ARG A 11 -9.55 -4.10 0.38
N LYS A 12 -10.47 -4.80 1.01
CA LYS A 12 -11.05 -4.48 2.32
C LYS A 12 -11.12 -5.76 3.13
N HIS A 13 -10.13 -5.98 3.98
CA HIS A 13 -10.02 -7.20 4.77
C HIS A 13 -10.33 -6.90 6.24
N GLU A 14 -11.44 -7.43 6.74
CA GLU A 14 -11.95 -7.10 8.10
C GLU A 14 -11.12 -7.73 9.23
N GLU A 15 -10.59 -8.94 9.01
CA GLU A 15 -9.77 -9.64 10.00
C GLU A 15 -8.40 -8.97 10.14
N ASP A 16 -7.66 -8.86 9.03
CA ASP A 16 -6.41 -8.11 8.96
C ASP A 16 -6.55 -6.61 9.23
N LYS A 17 -7.76 -6.06 9.20
CA LYS A 17 -8.04 -4.61 9.26
C LYS A 17 -7.24 -3.80 8.24
N MET A 18 -7.13 -4.37 7.04
CA MET A 18 -6.35 -3.81 5.94
C MET A 18 -7.27 -3.23 4.87
N ILE A 19 -7.02 -1.99 4.51
CA ILE A 19 -7.72 -1.31 3.41
C ILE A 19 -6.69 -0.88 2.38
N VAL A 20 -6.89 -1.32 1.14
CA VAL A 20 -6.07 -0.94 -0.02
C VAL A 20 -6.96 -0.39 -1.10
N PHE A 21 -6.65 0.80 -1.58
CA PHE A 21 -7.34 1.38 -2.73
C PHE A 21 -6.38 2.17 -3.61
N GLU A 22 -6.77 2.32 -4.87
CA GLU A 22 -6.09 3.14 -5.86
C GLU A 22 -6.89 4.41 -6.11
N LYS A 23 -6.19 5.53 -6.24
CA LYS A 23 -6.79 6.80 -6.68
C LYS A 23 -5.85 7.52 -7.63
N GLY A 24 -6.27 7.67 -8.89
CA GLY A 24 -5.41 8.17 -9.96
C GLY A 24 -4.24 7.21 -10.22
N ASP A 25 -3.02 7.71 -10.11
CA ASP A 25 -1.78 6.94 -10.25
C ASP A 25 -1.16 6.50 -8.92
N LEU A 26 -1.88 6.71 -7.81
CA LEU A 26 -1.42 6.37 -6.46
C LEU A 26 -2.13 5.14 -5.92
N VAL A 27 -1.37 4.35 -5.16
CA VAL A 27 -1.87 3.23 -4.36
C VAL A 27 -1.79 3.64 -2.89
N PHE A 28 -2.90 3.48 -2.17
CA PHE A 28 -3.02 3.77 -0.75
C PHE A 28 -3.18 2.46 0.02
N VAL A 29 -2.46 2.36 1.13
CA VAL A 29 -2.41 1.17 1.98
C VAL A 29 -2.58 1.61 3.42
N PHE A 30 -3.62 1.12 4.08
CA PHE A 30 -3.92 1.42 5.47
C PHE A 30 -3.99 0.13 6.28
N ASN A 31 -3.12 0.03 7.29
CA ASN A 31 -3.17 -1.00 8.32
C ASN A 31 -3.82 -0.40 9.57
N PHE A 32 -5.02 -0.87 9.91
CA PHE A 32 -5.75 -0.50 11.15
C PHE A 32 -5.68 -1.61 12.21
N HIS A 33 -4.73 -2.53 12.07
CA HIS A 33 -4.53 -3.58 13.04
C HIS A 33 -3.72 -3.07 14.22
N CYS A 34 -4.25 -3.18 15.44
CA CYS A 34 -3.63 -2.60 16.65
C CYS A 34 -2.23 -3.18 16.99
N ASN A 35 -1.97 -4.45 16.64
CA ASN A 35 -0.76 -5.17 17.07
C ASN A 35 -0.03 -5.93 15.96
N ASN A 36 -0.70 -6.27 14.84
CA ASN A 36 -0.10 -7.10 13.79
C ASN A 36 0.51 -6.25 12.68
N SER A 37 1.84 -6.33 12.58
CA SER A 37 2.58 -5.80 11.44
C SER A 37 2.77 -6.90 10.42
N TYR A 38 2.53 -6.60 9.14
CA TYR A 38 2.67 -7.58 8.06
C TYR A 38 3.91 -7.27 7.22
N PHE A 39 4.79 -8.27 7.12
CA PHE A 39 5.92 -8.28 6.20
C PHE A 39 5.49 -8.90 4.86
N ASP A 40 6.06 -8.39 3.77
CA ASP A 40 5.80 -8.84 2.39
C ASP A 40 4.32 -8.92 1.99
N TYR A 41 3.50 -8.02 2.57
CA TYR A 41 2.07 -7.98 2.29
C TYR A 41 1.83 -7.66 0.82
N ARG A 42 1.18 -8.59 0.10
CA ARG A 42 0.97 -8.48 -1.34
C ARG A 42 -0.21 -7.58 -1.63
N ILE A 43 -0.02 -6.67 -2.57
CA ILE A 43 -0.99 -5.67 -2.97
C ILE A 43 -1.15 -5.66 -4.48
N GLY A 44 -2.40 -5.68 -4.95
CA GLY A 44 -2.73 -5.56 -6.37
C GLY A 44 -2.58 -4.14 -6.89
N CYS A 45 -2.04 -4.00 -8.11
CA CYS A 45 -1.86 -2.72 -8.80
C CYS A 45 -2.27 -2.78 -10.29
N ARG A 46 -2.76 -1.67 -10.82
CA ARG A 46 -3.14 -1.56 -12.25
C ARG A 46 -1.97 -1.50 -13.21
N LYS A 47 -0.96 -0.68 -12.90
CA LYS A 47 0.14 -0.35 -13.81
C LYS A 47 1.38 -1.08 -13.35
N PRO A 48 2.07 -1.82 -14.24
CA PRO A 48 3.36 -2.38 -13.91
C PRO A 48 4.41 -1.26 -13.84
N GLY A 49 5.44 -1.44 -13.03
CA GLY A 49 6.56 -0.53 -12.90
C GLY A 49 7.21 -0.58 -11.53
N MET A 50 7.74 0.57 -11.14
CA MET A 50 8.42 0.77 -9.86
C MET A 50 7.63 1.78 -9.03
N TYR A 51 7.22 1.36 -7.84
CA TYR A 51 6.54 2.20 -6.88
C TYR A 51 7.52 2.67 -5.80
N LYS A 52 7.33 3.92 -5.38
CA LYS A 52 8.10 4.54 -4.29
C LYS A 52 7.15 5.11 -3.25
N VAL A 53 7.62 5.18 -2.01
CA VAL A 53 6.87 5.77 -0.91
C VAL A 53 6.84 7.29 -1.10
N VAL A 54 5.64 7.83 -1.37
CA VAL A 54 5.43 9.29 -1.52
C VAL A 54 5.00 9.92 -0.19
N LEU A 55 4.23 9.18 0.61
CA LEU A 55 3.73 9.61 1.90
C LEU A 55 3.80 8.44 2.87
N ASP A 56 4.36 8.69 4.06
CA ASP A 56 4.44 7.73 5.15
C ASP A 56 3.96 8.39 6.44
N SER A 57 2.95 7.81 7.08
CA SER A 57 2.44 8.26 8.38
C SER A 57 3.26 7.75 9.57
N ASP A 58 4.13 6.76 9.35
CA ASP A 58 5.11 6.27 10.32
C ASP A 58 6.40 7.05 10.32
N ALA A 59 6.60 8.01 9.41
CA ALA A 59 7.80 8.83 9.42
C ALA A 59 7.90 9.67 10.71
N GLY A 60 9.14 9.88 11.20
CA GLY A 60 9.40 10.64 12.42
C GLY A 60 8.89 12.08 12.39
N LEU A 61 8.79 12.67 11.18
CA LEU A 61 8.19 14.01 10.98
C LEU A 61 6.72 14.07 11.46
N PHE A 62 5.99 12.96 11.34
CA PHE A 62 4.60 12.84 11.77
C PHE A 62 4.47 12.17 13.16
N GLY A 63 5.58 12.05 13.90
CA GLY A 63 5.61 11.41 15.22
C GLY A 63 5.51 9.89 15.17
N GLY A 64 5.81 9.25 14.02
CA GLY A 64 5.91 7.81 13.91
C GLY A 64 7.29 7.24 14.26
N PHE A 65 7.43 5.92 14.13
CA PHE A 65 8.65 5.20 14.51
C PHE A 65 9.72 5.13 13.41
N GLY A 66 9.42 5.58 12.19
CA GLY A 66 10.33 5.60 11.05
C GLY A 66 10.69 4.21 10.53
N ARG A 67 9.76 3.26 10.60
CA ARG A 67 10.04 1.85 10.24
C ARG A 67 10.05 1.59 8.73
N ILE A 68 9.52 2.51 7.93
CA ILE A 68 9.47 2.37 6.47
C ILE A 68 10.69 3.04 5.85
N HIS A 69 11.41 2.31 5.01
CA HIS A 69 12.53 2.86 4.25
C HIS A 69 12.01 3.63 3.04
N HIS A 70 12.11 4.96 3.07
CA HIS A 70 11.67 5.85 1.97
C HIS A 70 12.45 5.65 0.66
N ALA A 71 13.67 5.09 0.73
CA ALA A 71 14.50 4.79 -0.42
C ALA A 71 14.20 3.39 -1.01
N ALA A 72 13.31 2.61 -0.41
CA ALA A 72 12.94 1.29 -0.92
C ALA A 72 12.14 1.43 -2.22
N GLU A 73 12.56 0.68 -3.22
CA GLU A 73 11.88 0.57 -4.50
C GLU A 73 11.04 -0.71 -4.52
N HIS A 74 9.73 -0.56 -4.77
CA HIS A 74 8.81 -1.68 -4.85
C HIS A 74 8.55 -2.02 -6.32
N PHE A 75 9.08 -3.16 -6.77
CA PHE A 75 8.89 -3.66 -8.13
C PHE A 75 7.59 -4.44 -8.23
N THR A 76 6.82 -4.18 -9.29
CA THR A 76 5.64 -4.97 -9.61
C THR A 76 5.99 -6.26 -10.34
N THR A 77 5.25 -7.31 -10.04
CA THR A 77 5.28 -8.59 -10.75
C THR A 77 3.98 -8.80 -11.51
N ASP A 78 4.04 -9.50 -12.64
CA ASP A 78 2.89 -9.96 -13.43
C ASP A 78 2.14 -11.11 -12.74
N CYS A 79 1.67 -10.84 -11.53
CA CYS A 79 0.89 -11.78 -10.73
C CYS A 79 -0.42 -11.11 -10.36
N SER A 80 -1.53 -11.72 -10.80
CA SER A 80 -2.84 -11.19 -10.53
C SER A 80 -3.19 -11.33 -9.04
N HIS A 81 -3.63 -10.23 -8.44
CA HIS A 81 -4.00 -10.17 -7.03
C HIS A 81 -5.13 -9.16 -6.84
N ASP A 82 -6.13 -9.47 -6.00
CA ASP A 82 -7.24 -8.56 -5.68
C ASP A 82 -7.90 -7.91 -6.91
N ASN A 83 -8.22 -8.74 -7.91
CA ASN A 83 -8.79 -8.33 -9.20
C ASN A 83 -7.91 -7.37 -10.03
N ARG A 84 -6.62 -7.27 -9.71
CA ARG A 84 -5.64 -6.49 -10.46
C ARG A 84 -4.65 -7.38 -11.22
N PRO A 85 -4.17 -6.92 -12.39
CA PRO A 85 -3.29 -7.72 -13.25
C PRO A 85 -1.87 -7.88 -12.67
N HIS A 86 -1.39 -6.89 -11.91
CA HIS A 86 -0.04 -6.90 -11.32
C HIS A 86 -0.12 -6.82 -9.80
N SER A 87 0.96 -7.18 -9.12
CA SER A 87 1.08 -7.02 -7.67
C SER A 87 2.50 -6.75 -7.22
N PHE A 88 2.65 -6.19 -6.03
CA PHE A 88 3.92 -5.96 -5.36
C PHE A 88 3.78 -6.21 -3.87
N SER A 89 4.91 -6.39 -3.18
CA SER A 89 4.95 -6.64 -1.74
C SER A 89 5.43 -5.40 -0.98
N VAL A 90 4.79 -5.13 0.16
CA VAL A 90 5.12 -4.00 1.06
C VAL A 90 5.18 -4.43 2.52
N TYR A 91 5.94 -3.68 3.30
CA TYR A 91 5.90 -3.77 4.75
C TYR A 91 4.84 -2.81 5.30
N THR A 92 3.95 -3.33 6.16
CA THR A 92 2.83 -2.56 6.72
C THR A 92 2.81 -2.66 8.24
N PRO A 93 3.34 -1.64 8.96
CA PRO A 93 3.37 -1.64 10.41
C PRO A 93 1.96 -1.49 11.00
N SER A 94 1.72 -2.10 12.17
CA SER A 94 0.49 -1.97 12.95
C SER A 94 0.32 -0.58 13.57
N ARG A 95 -0.94 -0.13 13.65
CA ARG A 95 -1.40 1.04 14.42
C ARG A 95 -2.83 0.87 14.90
#